data_AF-A0A257VEM6-F1
#
_entry.id   AF-A0A257VEM6-F1
#
_cell.length_a   1.000
_cell.length_b   1.000
_cell.length_c   1.000
_cell.angle_alpha   90.00
_cell.angle_beta   90.00
_cell.angle_gamma   90.00
#
_symmetry.space_group_name_H-M   'P 1'
#
loop_
_entity.id
_entity.type
_entity.pdbx_description
1 polymer ?
#
loop_
_entity_poly.entity_id
_entity_poly.type
_entity_poly.pdbx_seq_one_letter_code
_entity_poly.pdbx_strand_id
1 'polypeptide(L)'
;ISPDRMDRLRHADAVVRRLSLEADFESQVWQFPVVLIPVGGDGLPDSVVLRPIHSVDGMTAQSVVMPKPLLHRMRDALLAIPGVAAVFYDLTHKPPGTIEWE
;
A
#
# COMPACT_ATOMS: atom_id res chain seq x y z
N ILE A 1 12.58 9.96 -9.50
CA ILE A 1 11.20 10.27 -9.04
C ILE A 1 11.07 11.79 -8.95
N SER A 2 9.98 12.40 -9.43
CA SER A 2 9.75 13.85 -9.33
C SER A 2 9.38 14.28 -7.90
N PRO A 3 9.61 15.54 -7.49
CA PRO A 3 9.20 16.04 -6.17
C PRO A 3 7.73 15.75 -5.85
N ASP A 4 6.81 16.05 -6.77
CA ASP A 4 5.37 15.84 -6.57
C ASP A 4 5.01 14.36 -6.33
N ARG A 5 5.67 13.44 -7.06
CA ARG A 5 5.46 11.99 -6.86
C ARG A 5 6.04 11.52 -5.53
N MET A 6 7.19 12.07 -5.10
CA MET A 6 7.74 11.76 -3.78
C MET A 6 6.81 12.24 -2.66
N ASP A 7 6.26 13.44 -2.77
CA ASP A 7 5.35 13.98 -1.76
C ASP A 7 4.04 13.20 -1.70
N ARG A 8 3.52 12.78 -2.86
CA ARG A 8 2.35 11.90 -2.93
C ARG A 8 2.60 10.55 -2.29
N LEU A 9 3.75 9.92 -2.57
CA LEU A 9 4.13 8.65 -1.96
C LEU A 9 4.28 8.78 -0.45
N ARG A 10 4.96 9.84 0.04
CA ARG A 10 5.07 10.12 1.49
C ARG A 10 3.71 10.31 2.15
N HIS A 11 2.79 11.02 1.49
CA HIS A 11 1.43 11.20 2.00
C HIS A 11 0.66 9.87 2.06
N ALA A 12 0.71 9.07 0.98
CA ALA A 12 0.08 7.75 0.96
C ALA A 12 0.62 6.84 2.07
N ASP A 13 1.94 6.78 2.24
CA ASP A 13 2.60 6.01 3.31
C ASP A 13 2.15 6.46 4.71
N ALA A 14 2.16 7.77 4.97
CA ALA A 14 1.70 8.33 6.24
C ALA A 14 0.24 7.98 6.56
N VAL A 15 -0.64 7.99 5.55
CA VAL A 15 -2.04 7.59 5.69
C VAL A 15 -2.15 6.11 6.05
N VAL A 16 -1.45 5.24 5.32
CA VAL A 16 -1.48 3.79 5.54
C VAL A 16 -0.96 3.45 6.94
N ARG A 17 0.17 4.03 7.34
CA ARG A 17 0.77 3.81 8.67
C ARG A 17 -0.18 4.23 9.79
N ARG A 18 -0.75 5.44 9.70
CA ARG A 18 -1.71 5.93 10.70
C ARG A 18 -2.93 5.01 10.82
N LEU A 19 -3.54 4.64 9.70
CA LEU A 19 -4.73 3.79 9.70
C LEU A 19 -4.44 2.36 10.18
N SER A 20 -3.25 1.84 9.90
CA SER A 20 -2.80 0.53 10.38
C SER A 20 -2.63 0.52 11.89
N LEU A 21 -2.01 1.58 12.44
CA LEU A 21 -1.84 1.74 13.89
C LEU A 21 -3.17 1.88 14.62
N GLU A 22 -4.07 2.74 14.12
CA GLU A 22 -5.40 2.94 14.72
C GLU A 22 -6.26 1.67 14.74
N ALA A 23 -6.02 0.74 13.81
CA ALA A 23 -6.75 -0.52 13.70
C ALA A 23 -6.03 -1.72 14.34
N ASP A 24 -4.89 -1.49 14.99
CA ASP A 24 -3.99 -2.54 15.51
C ASP A 24 -3.61 -3.59 14.46
N PHE A 25 -3.54 -3.17 13.18
CA PHE A 25 -3.22 -4.05 12.07
C PHE A 25 -1.71 -4.28 11.92
N GLU A 26 -0.88 -3.37 12.44
CA GLU A 26 0.58 -3.52 12.44
C GLU A 26 1.03 -4.79 13.18
N SER A 27 0.26 -5.27 14.17
CA SER A 27 0.54 -6.53 14.89
C SER A 27 0.49 -7.78 14.01
N GLN A 28 -0.22 -7.72 12.87
CA GLN A 28 -0.42 -8.83 11.93
C GLN A 28 0.56 -8.77 10.75
N VAL A 29 1.28 -7.66 10.59
CA VAL A 29 2.07 -7.35 9.41
C VAL A 29 3.53 -7.23 9.78
N TRP A 30 4.39 -7.96 9.08
CA TRP A 30 5.84 -7.81 9.25
C TRP A 30 6.36 -6.60 8.48
N GLN A 31 5.89 -6.40 7.25
CA GLN A 31 6.16 -5.20 6.46
C GLN A 31 4.93 -4.82 5.62
N PHE A 32 4.74 -3.53 5.40
CA PHE A 32 3.65 -2.99 4.61
C PHE A 32 4.15 -2.01 3.53
N PRO A 33 4.82 -2.48 2.46
CA PRO A 33 5.14 -1.61 1.34
C PRO A 33 3.91 -0.89 0.77
N VAL A 34 4.07 0.42 0.59
CA VAL A 34 3.13 1.31 -0.10
C VAL A 34 3.84 1.78 -1.35
N VAL A 35 3.34 1.36 -2.52
CA VAL A 35 4.03 1.58 -3.79
C VAL A 35 3.22 2.54 -4.66
N LEU A 36 3.87 3.55 -5.23
CA LEU A 36 3.24 4.48 -6.16
C LEU A 36 3.60 4.12 -7.61
N ILE A 37 2.63 3.61 -8.37
CA ILE A 37 2.82 3.22 -9.77
C ILE A 37 2.23 4.27 -10.72
N PRO A 38 2.85 4.53 -11.88
CA PRO A 38 2.37 5.51 -12.87
C PRO A 38 1.24 4.91 -13.73
N VAL A 39 0.20 4.41 -13.07
CA VAL A 39 -1.01 3.85 -13.69
C VAL A 39 -2.16 4.79 -13.34
N GLY A 40 -2.65 5.49 -14.34
CA GLY A 40 -3.64 6.55 -14.18
C GLY A 40 -3.95 7.22 -15.51
N GLY A 41 -4.61 8.37 -15.44
CA GLY A 41 -4.98 9.18 -16.60
C GLY A 41 -4.84 10.66 -16.32
N ASP A 42 -5.38 11.48 -17.22
CA ASP A 42 -5.28 12.94 -17.11
C ASP A 42 -5.84 13.46 -15.78
N GLY A 43 -5.04 14.26 -15.07
CA GLY A 43 -5.37 14.80 -13.75
C GLY A 43 -5.13 13.85 -12.57
N LEU A 44 -5.13 12.54 -12.79
CA LEU A 44 -4.87 11.51 -11.77
C LEU A 44 -3.80 10.52 -12.28
N PRO A 45 -2.51 10.91 -12.30
CA PRO A 45 -1.47 10.16 -13.02
C PRO A 45 -0.95 8.92 -12.29
N ASP A 46 -1.19 8.75 -10.99
CA ASP A 46 -0.61 7.67 -10.20
C ASP A 46 -1.68 6.81 -9.51
N SER A 47 -1.32 5.58 -9.16
CA SER A 47 -2.10 4.70 -8.31
C SER A 47 -1.25 4.14 -7.17
N VAL A 48 -1.89 3.75 -6.06
CA VAL A 48 -1.22 3.21 -4.88
C VAL A 48 -1.44 1.70 -4.81
N VAL A 49 -0.38 0.92 -4.60
CA VAL A 49 -0.46 -0.51 -4.29
C VAL A 49 -0.22 -0.71 -2.80
N LEU A 50 -1.15 -1.39 -2.15
CA LEU A 50 -1.04 -1.86 -0.78
C LEU A 50 -0.46 -3.28 -0.77
N ARG A 51 0.65 -3.50 -0.07
CA ARG A 51 1.29 -4.82 0.03
C ARG A 51 1.60 -5.21 1.48
N PRO A 52 0.59 -5.40 2.34
CA PRO A 52 0.81 -5.93 3.68
C PRO A 52 1.25 -7.40 3.59
N ILE A 53 2.41 -7.70 4.17
CA ILE A 53 2.97 -9.04 4.17
C ILE A 53 3.36 -9.50 5.58
N HIS A 54 3.23 -10.79 5.83
CA HIS A 54 3.73 -11.45 7.02
C HIS A 54 4.84 -12.41 6.63
N SER A 55 5.95 -12.38 7.35
CA SER A 55 7.11 -13.24 7.14
C SER A 55 7.77 -13.56 8.48
N VAL A 56 8.28 -14.78 8.61
CA VAL A 56 9.01 -15.24 9.80
C VAL A 56 10.53 -15.10 9.60
N ASP A 57 11.01 -15.23 8.36
CA ASP A 57 12.44 -15.35 8.03
C ASP A 57 12.89 -14.57 6.78
N GLY A 58 11.98 -13.81 6.15
CA GLY A 58 12.25 -13.06 4.92
C GLY A 58 12.41 -13.92 3.66
N MET A 59 12.47 -15.26 3.78
CA MET A 59 12.59 -16.19 2.64
C MET A 59 11.22 -16.50 2.05
N THR A 60 10.21 -16.66 2.91
CA THR A 60 8.80 -16.81 2.52
C THR A 60 7.95 -15.69 3.10
N ALA A 61 7.01 -15.15 2.33
CA ALA A 61 6.10 -14.13 2.82
C ALA A 61 4.68 -14.37 2.29
N GLN A 62 3.70 -14.28 3.18
CA GLN A 62 2.29 -14.37 2.84
C GLN A 62 1.71 -12.96 2.76
N SER A 63 0.85 -12.74 1.76
CA SER A 63 0.03 -11.54 1.72
C SER A 63 -0.97 -11.62 2.87
N VAL A 64 -1.01 -10.59 3.70
CA VAL A 64 -1.97 -10.53 4.81
C VAL A 64 -3.27 -9.99 4.25
N VAL A 65 -4.40 -10.63 4.52
CA VAL A 65 -5.72 -10.16 4.11
C VAL A 65 -6.28 -9.18 5.14
N MET A 66 -6.49 -7.92 4.73
CA MET A 66 -7.02 -6.87 5.58
C MET A 66 -8.50 -7.10 5.88
N PRO A 67 -8.95 -6.81 7.11
CA PRO A 67 -10.37 -6.71 7.41
C PRO A 67 -11.05 -5.71 6.48
N LYS A 68 -12.21 -6.08 5.91
CA LYS A 68 -12.95 -5.23 4.96
C LYS A 68 -13.16 -3.79 5.44
N PRO A 69 -13.51 -3.51 6.72
CA PRO A 69 -13.68 -2.14 7.19
C PRO A 69 -12.39 -1.31 7.08
N LEU A 70 -11.25 -1.89 7.40
CA LEU A 70 -9.94 -1.23 7.27
C LEU A 70 -9.59 -0.99 5.81
N LEU A 71 -9.78 -2.00 4.95
CA LEU A 71 -9.53 -1.89 3.51
C LEU A 71 -10.35 -0.75 2.87
N HIS A 72 -11.65 -0.64 3.20
CA HIS A 72 -12.49 0.45 2.71
C HIS A 72 -12.04 1.82 3.22
N ARG A 73 -11.69 1.92 4.51
CA ARG A 73 -11.18 3.16 5.10
C ARG A 73 -9.85 3.61 4.47
N MET A 74 -8.95 2.67 4.20
CA MET A 74 -7.69 2.94 3.49
C MET A 74 -7.93 3.39 2.06
N ARG A 75 -8.78 2.67 1.32
CA ARG A 75 -9.18 3.04 -0.05
C ARG A 75 -9.69 4.49 -0.09
N ASP A 76 -10.64 4.84 0.78
CA ASP A 76 -11.28 6.16 0.75
C ASP A 76 -10.28 7.28 1.09
N ALA A 77 -9.41 7.06 2.07
CA ALA A 77 -8.39 8.03 2.45
C ALA A 77 -7.32 8.22 1.35
N LEU A 78 -6.93 7.15 0.65
CA LEU A 78 -5.94 7.19 -0.41
C LEU A 78 -6.49 7.82 -1.70
N LEU A 79 -7.73 7.52 -2.07
CA LEU A 79 -8.40 8.14 -3.22
C LEU A 79 -8.64 9.65 -3.03
N ALA A 80 -8.63 10.14 -1.79
CA ALA A 80 -8.71 11.57 -1.50
C ALA A 80 -7.38 12.32 -1.72
N ILE A 81 -6.26 11.61 -1.94
CA ILE A 81 -4.96 12.23 -2.18
C ILE A 81 -4.93 12.78 -3.61
N PRO A 82 -4.59 14.07 -3.82
CA PRO A 82 -4.52 14.67 -5.14
C PRO A 82 -3.66 13.88 -6.12
N GLY A 83 -4.27 13.50 -7.23
CA GLY A 83 -3.64 12.79 -8.33
C GLY A 83 -3.58 11.26 -8.20
N VAL A 84 -4.13 10.68 -7.14
CA VAL A 84 -4.31 9.22 -7.03
C VAL A 84 -5.58 8.79 -7.80
N ALA A 85 -5.42 7.89 -8.77
CA ALA A 85 -6.50 7.36 -9.61
C ALA A 85 -7.13 6.10 -9.02
N ALA A 86 -6.31 5.17 -8.53
CA ALA A 86 -6.78 3.90 -8.02
C ALA A 86 -5.93 3.41 -6.85
N VAL A 87 -6.52 2.46 -6.11
CA VAL A 87 -5.85 1.71 -5.05
C VAL A 87 -5.90 0.23 -5.40
N PHE A 88 -4.74 -0.39 -5.49
CA PHE A 88 -4.56 -1.81 -5.72
C PHE A 88 -4.16 -2.51 -4.42
N TYR A 89 -4.45 -3.80 -4.36
CA TYR A 89 -4.09 -4.64 -3.24
C TYR A 89 -3.39 -5.89 -3.74
N ASP A 90 -2.13 -6.04 -3.37
CA ASP A 90 -1.31 -7.15 -3.83
C ASP A 90 -1.51 -8.38 -2.96
N LEU A 91 -2.03 -9.44 -3.59
CA LEU A 91 -2.30 -10.73 -2.96
C LEU A 91 -1.20 -11.77 -3.23
N THR A 92 -0.12 -11.39 -3.92
CA THR A 92 0.93 -12.31 -4.37
C THR A 92 1.88 -12.68 -3.23
N HIS A 93 1.97 -13.97 -2.92
CA HIS A 93 2.94 -14.52 -1.98
C HIS A 93 4.38 -14.46 -2.52
N LYS A 94 5.35 -14.54 -1.60
CA LYS A 94 6.76 -14.82 -1.90
C LYS A 94 7.06 -16.27 -1.49
N PRO A 95 7.44 -17.16 -2.42
CA PRO A 95 7.40 -17.03 -3.89
C PRO A 95 5.95 -17.10 -4.47
N PRO A 96 5.71 -16.67 -5.73
CA PRO A 96 6.68 -16.26 -6.77
C PRO A 96 7.09 -14.78 -6.74
N GLY A 97 6.40 -13.94 -5.96
CA GLY A 97 6.73 -12.51 -5.86
C GLY A 97 7.93 -12.22 -4.96
N THR A 98 8.33 -10.95 -4.92
CA THR A 98 9.32 -10.39 -3.99
C THR A 98 8.63 -9.54 -2.93
N ILE A 99 9.33 -9.13 -1.88
CA ILE A 99 8.75 -8.26 -0.83
C ILE A 99 8.43 -6.88 -1.42
N GLU A 100 9.41 -6.26 -2.06
CA GLU A 100 9.28 -4.97 -2.73
C GLU A 100 8.86 -5.14 -4.20
N TRP A 101 8.40 -4.05 -4.81
CA TRP A 101 8.11 -3.94 -6.25
C TRP A 101 9.27 -3.33 -7.07
N GLU A 102 10.39 -3.00 -6.42
CA GLU A 102 11.63 -2.45 -7.05
C GLU A 102 12.87 -3.24 -6.63
#